data_AF-A0A834CTC3-F1
#
_entry.id   AF-A0A834CTC3-F1
#
_cell.length_a   1.000
_cell.length_b   1.000
_cell.length_c   1.000
_cell.angle_alpha   90.00
_cell.angle_beta   90.00
_cell.angle_gamma   90.00
#
_symmetry.space_group_name_H-M   'P 1'
#
loop_
_entity.id
_entity.type
_entity.pdbx_description
1 polymer ?
#
loop_
_entity_poly.entity_id
_entity_poly.type
_entity_poly.pdbx_seq_one_letter_code
_entity_poly.pdbx_strand_id
1 'polypeptide(L)'
;MMILMKRACMQMLHWEKTGVSNVAGELALLAGLAMWFTTFPRIRRKFFELFFYTHYLYILFMIFFILHVGFTFCTMMLPSFYLFVVDRYLRFLQSRQNVRLISARVLPGQTLELNFAKSLGLRYNPLSVVFINVPTISKLQWHPFTVTSNSNLEDDKLSVVVKGDGSWTKKLYHMLSSPTNNSLHRLEVSVEGPYGPASTDFFRFDTLVM
;
A
#
# COMPACT_ATOMS: atom_id res chain seq x y z
N MET A 1 17.41 -41.90 -17.65
CA MET A 1 17.11 -40.86 -16.64
C MET A 1 18.07 -39.67 -16.70
N MET A 2 19.39 -39.86 -16.56
CA MET A 2 20.37 -38.76 -16.52
C MET A 2 20.48 -37.93 -17.83
N ILE A 3 20.30 -38.55 -19.00
CA ILE A 3 20.33 -37.87 -20.32
C ILE A 3 19.09 -36.98 -20.51
N LEU A 4 17.92 -37.44 -20.08
CA LEU A 4 16.67 -36.68 -20.11
C LEU A 4 16.76 -35.45 -19.21
N MET A 5 17.32 -35.61 -18.01
CA MET A 5 17.54 -34.51 -17.07
C MET A 5 18.51 -33.46 -17.63
N LYS A 6 19.61 -33.88 -18.26
CA LYS A 6 20.55 -32.94 -18.92
C LYS A 6 19.89 -32.16 -20.07
N ARG A 7 19.07 -32.83 -20.89
CA ARG A 7 18.33 -32.17 -21.97
C ARG A 7 17.31 -31.16 -21.44
N ALA A 8 16.58 -31.50 -20.39
CA ALA A 8 15.64 -30.59 -19.74
C ALA A 8 16.36 -29.35 -19.18
N CYS A 9 17.48 -29.53 -18.45
CA CYS A 9 18.26 -28.39 -17.95
C CYS A 9 18.80 -27.49 -19.08
N MET A 10 19.25 -28.07 -20.21
CA MET A 10 19.69 -27.26 -21.35
C MET A 10 18.55 -26.47 -21.99
N GLN A 11 17.34 -27.03 -22.05
CA GLN A 11 16.16 -26.34 -22.56
C GLN A 11 15.69 -25.21 -21.63
N MET A 12 15.77 -25.40 -20.31
CA MET A 12 15.43 -24.37 -19.32
C MET A 12 16.37 -23.17 -19.38
N LEU A 13 17.65 -23.41 -19.68
CA LEU A 13 18.69 -22.37 -19.81
C LEU A 13 18.75 -21.73 -21.20
N HIS A 14 17.90 -22.17 -22.14
CA HIS A 14 17.91 -21.68 -23.50
C HIS A 14 17.23 -20.31 -23.61
N TRP A 15 17.99 -19.30 -24.02
CA TRP A 15 17.47 -17.96 -24.35
C TRP A 15 17.31 -17.84 -25.86
N GLU A 16 16.08 -17.98 -26.36
CA GLU A 16 15.76 -17.71 -27.76
C GLU A 16 15.89 -16.22 -28.07
N LYS A 17 16.47 -15.88 -29.22
CA LYS A 17 16.59 -14.49 -29.68
C LYS A 17 15.29 -13.94 -30.25
N THR A 18 14.37 -14.83 -30.64
CA THR A 18 13.09 -14.51 -31.26
C THR A 18 12.01 -15.41 -30.68
N GLY A 19 10.94 -14.82 -30.13
CA GLY A 19 9.81 -15.58 -29.57
C GLY A 19 9.88 -15.74 -28.04
N VAL A 20 9.51 -16.92 -27.56
CA VAL A 20 9.33 -17.24 -26.13
C VAL A 20 10.66 -17.64 -25.49
N SER A 21 11.06 -16.97 -24.41
CA SER A 21 12.25 -17.33 -23.62
C SER A 21 11.88 -18.22 -22.42
N ASN A 22 12.47 -19.42 -22.35
CA ASN A 22 12.28 -20.34 -21.23
C ASN A 22 12.91 -19.80 -19.94
N VAL A 23 14.11 -19.21 -20.03
CA VAL A 23 14.79 -18.57 -18.91
C VAL A 23 13.93 -17.45 -18.30
N ALA A 24 13.29 -16.64 -19.15
CA ALA A 24 12.35 -15.62 -18.66
C ALA A 24 11.17 -16.26 -17.91
N GLY A 25 10.65 -17.39 -18.41
CA GLY A 25 9.62 -18.18 -17.72
C GLY A 25 10.08 -18.68 -16.35
N GLU A 26 11.27 -19.26 -16.26
CA GLU A 26 11.84 -19.76 -14.99
C GLU A 26 12.06 -18.62 -13.97
N LEU A 27 12.57 -17.47 -14.42
CA LEU A 27 12.76 -16.29 -13.55
C LEU A 27 11.41 -15.73 -13.06
N ALA A 28 10.41 -15.67 -13.94
CA ALA A 28 9.05 -15.29 -13.56
C ALA A 28 8.46 -16.30 -12.57
N LEU A 29 8.64 -17.60 -12.80
CA LEU A 29 8.15 -18.66 -11.91
C LEU A 29 8.78 -18.56 -10.51
N LEU A 30 10.09 -18.38 -10.41
CA LEU A 30 10.78 -18.23 -9.12
C LEU A 30 10.30 -16.99 -8.37
N ALA A 31 10.16 -15.84 -9.05
CA ALA A 31 9.60 -14.64 -8.46
C ALA A 31 8.14 -14.86 -7.99
N GLY A 32 7.33 -15.53 -8.81
CA GLY A 32 5.94 -15.87 -8.51
C GLY A 32 5.80 -16.79 -7.30
N LEU A 33 6.64 -17.84 -7.20
CA LEU A 33 6.67 -18.76 -6.07
C LEU A 33 7.12 -18.06 -4.78
N ALA A 34 8.11 -17.18 -4.85
CA ALA A 34 8.54 -16.39 -3.69
C ALA A 34 7.42 -15.48 -3.18
N MET A 35 6.74 -14.76 -4.09
CA MET A 35 5.56 -13.96 -3.74
C MET A 35 4.47 -14.83 -3.11
N TRP A 36 4.06 -15.89 -3.81
CA TRP A 36 3.00 -16.81 -3.37
C TRP A 36 3.27 -17.39 -1.99
N PHE A 37 4.49 -17.87 -1.73
CA PHE A 37 4.87 -18.41 -0.43
C PHE A 37 4.64 -17.37 0.69
N THR A 38 5.03 -16.12 0.48
CA THR A 38 4.83 -15.10 1.51
C THR A 38 3.37 -14.66 1.69
N THR A 39 2.45 -15.02 0.80
CA THR A 39 1.00 -14.73 0.95
C THR A 39 0.33 -15.57 2.03
N PHE A 40 0.91 -16.72 2.43
CA PHE A 40 0.28 -17.63 3.38
C PHE A 40 -0.15 -16.88 4.65
N PRO A 41 -1.41 -17.03 5.12
CA PRO A 41 -1.94 -16.20 6.21
C PRO A 41 -1.08 -16.17 7.47
N ARG A 42 -0.45 -17.30 7.83
CA ARG A 42 0.46 -17.39 8.99
C ARG A 42 1.70 -16.52 8.81
N ILE A 43 2.28 -16.50 7.61
CA ILE A 43 3.48 -15.72 7.28
C ILE A 43 3.11 -14.24 7.19
N ARG A 44 2.12 -13.89 6.36
CA ARG A 44 1.70 -12.50 6.15
C ARG A 44 1.25 -11.79 7.43
N ARG A 45 0.54 -12.49 8.33
CA ARG A 45 0.06 -11.89 9.60
C ARG A 45 1.18 -11.70 10.63
N LYS A 46 2.17 -12.60 10.68
CA LYS A 46 3.29 -12.54 11.64
C LYS A 46 4.46 -11.69 11.14
N PHE A 47 4.73 -11.75 9.84
CA PHE A 47 5.86 -11.10 9.16
C PHE A 47 5.35 -10.25 7.99
N PHE A 48 4.56 -9.22 8.30
CA PHE A 48 3.97 -8.34 7.28
C PHE A 48 5.02 -7.67 6.40
N GLU A 49 6.14 -7.20 6.97
CA GLU A 49 7.21 -6.55 6.21
C GLU A 49 7.83 -7.52 5.19
N LEU A 50 8.07 -8.78 5.56
CA LEU A 50 8.56 -9.80 4.63
C LEU A 50 7.59 -9.97 3.46
N PHE A 51 6.30 -10.20 3.74
CA PHE A 51 5.26 -10.28 2.71
C PHE A 51 5.24 -9.04 1.82
N PHE A 52 5.23 -7.86 2.42
CA PHE A 52 5.11 -6.59 1.69
C PHE A 52 6.28 -6.39 0.72
N TYR A 53 7.52 -6.59 1.19
CA TYR A 53 8.71 -6.37 0.36
C TYR A 53 8.92 -7.47 -0.69
N THR A 54 8.65 -8.74 -0.38
CA THR A 54 8.70 -9.80 -1.41
C THR A 54 7.64 -9.61 -2.46
N HIS A 55 6.49 -9.03 -2.13
CA HIS A 55 5.45 -8.76 -3.12
C HIS A 55 5.87 -7.74 -4.18
N TYR A 56 6.82 -6.84 -3.92
CA TYR A 56 7.38 -5.96 -4.95
C TYR A 56 8.11 -6.71 -6.08
N LEU A 57 8.44 -7.99 -5.89
CA LEU A 57 8.89 -8.86 -6.98
C LEU A 57 7.86 -8.99 -8.10
N TYR A 58 6.62 -8.50 -7.93
CA TYR A 58 5.63 -8.40 -9.01
C TYR A 58 6.18 -7.62 -10.21
N ILE A 59 7.02 -6.60 -9.99
CA ILE A 59 7.63 -5.82 -11.09
C ILE A 59 8.53 -6.73 -11.93
N LEU A 60 9.40 -7.49 -11.26
CA LEU A 60 10.30 -8.45 -11.90
C LEU A 60 9.52 -9.57 -12.60
N PHE A 61 8.51 -10.11 -11.91
CA PHE A 61 7.59 -11.10 -12.46
C PHE A 61 6.94 -10.60 -13.74
N MET A 62 6.37 -9.39 -13.76
CA MET A 62 5.66 -8.87 -14.93
C MET A 62 6.58 -8.66 -16.13
N ILE A 63 7.80 -8.14 -15.92
CA ILE A 63 8.80 -7.97 -16.99
C ILE A 63 9.14 -9.32 -17.63
N PHE A 64 9.51 -10.31 -16.82
CA PHE A 64 9.89 -11.62 -17.35
C PHE A 64 8.71 -12.42 -17.89
N PHE A 65 7.51 -12.24 -17.31
CA PHE A 65 6.29 -12.85 -17.81
C PHE A 65 5.97 -12.35 -19.23
N ILE A 66 6.07 -11.04 -19.48
CA ILE A 66 5.90 -10.44 -20.82
C ILE A 66 6.90 -11.03 -21.83
N LEU A 67 8.18 -11.14 -21.44
CA LEU A 67 9.22 -11.75 -22.27
C LEU A 67 8.99 -13.25 -22.51
N HIS A 68 8.31 -13.93 -21.60
CA HIS A 68 7.99 -15.35 -21.72
C HIS A 68 6.78 -15.59 -22.62
N VAL A 69 5.66 -14.87 -22.45
CA VAL A 69 4.40 -15.21 -23.14
C VAL A 69 4.35 -14.78 -24.62
N GLY A 70 5.25 -13.91 -25.06
CA GLY A 70 5.32 -13.45 -26.45
C GLY A 70 4.20 -12.46 -26.85
N PHE A 71 4.26 -11.98 -28.09
CA PHE A 71 3.51 -10.79 -28.55
C PHE A 71 1.98 -10.92 -28.44
N THR A 72 1.40 -12.07 -28.79
CA THR A 72 -0.07 -12.26 -28.81
C THR A 72 -0.70 -12.12 -27.43
N PHE A 73 -0.07 -12.64 -26.38
CA PHE A 73 -0.58 -12.48 -25.01
C PHE A 73 -0.31 -11.07 -24.47
N CYS A 74 0.80 -10.45 -24.87
CA CYS A 74 1.09 -9.06 -24.52
C CYS A 74 -0.04 -8.14 -24.97
N THR A 75 -0.51 -8.25 -26.23
CA THR A 75 -1.58 -7.38 -26.75
C THR A 75 -2.89 -7.53 -25.99
N MET A 76 -3.22 -8.74 -25.51
CA MET A 76 -4.39 -8.97 -24.65
C MET A 76 -4.25 -8.34 -23.26
N MET A 77 -3.05 -8.33 -22.69
CA MET A 77 -2.78 -7.77 -21.36
C MET A 77 -2.59 -6.24 -21.36
N LEU A 78 -2.23 -5.65 -22.51
CA LEU A 78 -1.94 -4.22 -22.64
C LEU A 78 -3.00 -3.30 -22.02
N PRO A 79 -4.32 -3.49 -22.25
CA PRO A 79 -5.34 -2.63 -21.63
C PRO A 79 -5.32 -2.68 -20.11
N SER A 80 -5.15 -3.86 -19.52
CA SER A 80 -5.08 -4.04 -18.07
C SER A 80 -3.82 -3.41 -17.48
N PHE A 81 -2.67 -3.61 -18.12
CA PHE A 81 -1.42 -2.97 -17.70
C PHE A 81 -1.49 -1.45 -17.81
N TYR A 82 -2.08 -0.93 -18.89
CA TYR A 82 -2.27 0.49 -19.07
C TYR A 82 -3.08 1.09 -17.92
N LEU A 83 -4.24 0.53 -17.60
CA LEU A 83 -5.07 0.99 -16.48
C LEU A 83 -4.33 0.89 -15.14
N PHE A 84 -3.59 -0.20 -14.91
CA PHE A 84 -2.78 -0.36 -13.69
C PHE A 84 -1.69 0.71 -13.57
N VAL A 85 -0.98 1.02 -14.66
CA VAL A 85 0.07 2.05 -14.67
C VAL A 85 -0.53 3.44 -14.47
N VAL A 86 -1.69 3.73 -15.08
CA VAL A 86 -2.42 4.98 -14.87
C VAL A 86 -2.84 5.12 -13.40
N ASP A 87 -3.47 4.10 -12.80
CA ASP A 87 -3.84 4.11 -11.37
C ASP A 87 -2.59 4.34 -10.49
N ARG A 88 -1.51 3.59 -10.74
CA ARG A 88 -0.26 3.72 -9.98
C ARG A 88 0.35 5.11 -10.11
N TYR A 89 0.30 5.70 -11.30
CA TYR A 89 0.81 7.05 -11.55
C TYR A 89 -0.04 8.12 -10.84
N LEU A 90 -1.37 8.02 -10.92
CA LEU A 90 -2.28 8.93 -10.22
C LEU A 90 -2.07 8.87 -8.70
N ARG A 91 -1.94 7.66 -8.13
CA ARG A 91 -1.60 7.49 -6.70
C ARG A 91 -0.24 8.08 -6.36
N PHE A 92 0.76 7.91 -7.22
CA PHE A 92 2.06 8.54 -7.00
C PHE A 92 1.96 10.07 -6.98
N LEU A 93 1.17 10.68 -7.86
CA LEU A 93 0.94 12.14 -7.82
C LEU A 93 0.23 12.57 -6.53
N GLN A 94 -0.80 11.84 -6.10
CA GLN A 94 -1.53 12.10 -4.85
C GLN A 94 -0.62 11.93 -3.62
N SER A 95 0.25 10.93 -3.63
CA SER A 95 1.16 10.59 -2.52
C SER A 95 2.22 11.67 -2.23
N ARG A 96 2.41 12.63 -3.14
CA ARG A 96 3.33 13.76 -2.95
C ARG A 96 2.76 14.85 -2.02
N GLN A 97 1.49 14.73 -1.61
CA GLN A 97 0.87 15.67 -0.69
C GLN A 97 1.37 15.43 0.73
N ASN A 98 2.21 16.36 1.20
CA ASN A 98 2.60 16.44 2.59
C ASN A 98 1.59 17.29 3.36
N VAL A 99 1.09 16.77 4.47
CA VAL A 99 0.11 17.44 5.31
C VAL A 99 0.73 17.73 6.67
N ARG A 100 0.54 18.96 7.15
CA ARG A 100 1.05 19.38 8.45
C ARG A 100 0.27 18.67 9.56
N LEU A 101 0.97 17.96 10.43
CA LEU A 101 0.42 17.43 11.68
C LEU A 101 0.28 18.59 12.69
N ILE A 102 -0.95 18.91 13.09
CA ILE A 102 -1.28 19.95 14.06
C ILE A 102 -0.98 19.48 15.47
N SER A 103 -1.45 18.27 15.82
CA SER A 103 -1.22 17.69 17.13
C SER A 103 -1.27 16.16 17.09
N ALA A 104 -0.56 15.55 18.02
CA ALA A 104 -0.66 14.13 18.30
C ALA A 104 -0.95 13.94 19.79
N ARG A 105 -1.94 13.12 20.11
CA ARG A 105 -2.31 12.78 21.48
C ARG A 105 -2.17 11.28 21.69
N VAL A 106 -1.48 10.92 22.76
CA VAL A 106 -1.38 9.53 23.20
C VAL A 106 -2.60 9.20 24.05
N LEU A 107 -3.32 8.14 23.66
CA LEU A 107 -4.51 7.64 24.34
C LEU A 107 -4.20 6.30 25.05
N PRO A 108 -4.99 5.92 26.07
CA PRO A 108 -4.88 4.61 26.72
C PRO A 108 -4.96 3.45 25.71
N GLY A 109 -4.30 2.34 26.02
CA GLY A 109 -4.35 1.14 25.17
C GLY A 109 -3.48 1.20 23.90
N GLN A 110 -2.34 1.90 23.95
CA GLN A 110 -1.40 2.04 22.83
C GLN A 110 -2.04 2.66 21.58
N THR A 111 -2.86 3.68 21.78
CA THR A 111 -3.58 4.35 20.69
C THR A 111 -3.06 5.78 20.52
N LEU A 112 -3.00 6.27 19.28
CA LEU A 112 -2.64 7.65 18.94
C LEU A 112 -3.80 8.32 18.25
N GLU A 113 -4.14 9.52 18.67
CA GLU A 113 -5.01 10.43 17.94
C GLU A 113 -4.11 11.44 17.21
N LEU A 114 -4.22 11.50 15.89
CA LEU A 114 -3.44 12.40 15.03
C LEU A 114 -4.38 13.41 14.39
N ASN A 115 -4.07 14.69 14.53
CA ASN A 115 -4.83 15.79 13.95
C ASN A 115 -4.00 16.46 12.86
N PHE A 116 -4.47 16.40 11.63
CA PHE A 116 -3.86 16.97 10.45
C PHE A 116 -4.53 18.28 10.06
N ALA A 117 -3.77 19.19 9.46
CA ALA A 117 -4.32 20.39 8.86
C ALA A 117 -5.15 20.03 7.62
N LYS A 118 -6.39 20.50 7.58
CA LYS A 118 -7.31 20.31 6.46
C LYS A 118 -7.31 21.54 5.57
N SER A 119 -7.24 21.36 4.25
CA SER A 119 -7.39 22.48 3.31
C SER A 119 -8.83 23.01 3.33
N LEU A 120 -8.96 24.33 3.24
CA LEU A 120 -10.26 25.01 3.15
C LEU A 120 -10.98 24.53 1.88
N GLY A 121 -12.14 23.91 2.05
CA GLY A 121 -12.94 23.35 0.95
C GLY A 121 -12.82 21.84 0.78
N LEU A 122 -11.89 21.15 1.46
CA LEU A 122 -11.87 19.69 1.47
C LEU A 122 -13.09 19.16 2.26
N ARG A 123 -14.06 18.61 1.53
CA ARG A 123 -15.23 17.94 2.08
C ARG A 123 -15.07 16.44 1.97
N TYR A 124 -15.43 15.73 3.02
CA TYR A 124 -15.45 14.27 3.04
C TYR A 124 -16.62 13.75 3.84
N ASN A 125 -17.07 12.56 3.48
CA ASN A 125 -18.21 11.92 4.10
C ASN A 125 -17.79 11.08 5.33
N PRO A 126 -18.69 10.84 6.29
CA PRO A 126 -18.48 9.81 7.31
C PRO A 126 -18.04 8.48 6.70
N LEU A 127 -17.28 7.70 7.46
CA LEU A 127 -16.65 6.44 7.02
C LEU A 127 -15.55 6.60 5.96
N SER A 128 -15.14 7.83 5.64
CA SER A 128 -13.97 8.04 4.78
C SER A 128 -12.69 7.52 5.42
N VAL A 129 -11.78 7.07 4.58
CA VAL A 129 -10.46 6.53 4.94
C VAL A 129 -9.39 7.39 4.31
N VAL A 130 -8.35 7.72 5.07
CA VAL A 130 -7.11 8.31 4.55
C VAL A 130 -6.01 7.26 4.61
N PHE A 131 -5.07 7.33 3.67
CA PHE A 131 -3.84 6.57 3.72
C PHE A 131 -2.73 7.47 4.24
N ILE A 132 -1.97 6.97 5.21
CA ILE A 132 -0.93 7.73 5.87
C ILE A 132 0.42 7.06 5.60
N ASN A 133 1.39 7.87 5.20
CA ASN A 133 2.79 7.50 5.13
C ASN A 133 3.63 8.42 6.03
N VAL A 134 4.54 7.79 6.78
CA VAL A 134 5.53 8.49 7.62
C VAL A 134 6.91 8.07 7.11
N PRO A 135 7.56 8.88 6.26
CA PRO A 135 8.83 8.53 5.62
C PRO A 135 9.95 8.16 6.60
N THR A 136 9.94 8.74 7.80
CA THR A 136 10.88 8.43 8.89
C THR A 136 10.79 6.98 9.36
N ILE A 137 9.62 6.34 9.23
CA ILE A 137 9.42 4.93 9.60
C ILE A 137 9.60 4.03 8.37
N SER A 138 8.95 4.39 7.25
CA SER A 138 9.04 3.66 5.99
C SER A 138 8.61 4.54 4.84
N LYS A 139 9.43 4.61 3.80
CA LYS A 139 9.14 5.38 2.57
C LYS A 139 8.11 4.72 1.65
N LEU A 140 7.87 3.42 1.82
CA LEU A 140 7.04 2.63 0.91
C LEU A 140 5.69 2.23 1.52
N GLN A 141 5.57 2.22 2.85
CA GLN A 141 4.37 1.71 3.51
C GLN A 141 3.31 2.80 3.71
N TRP A 142 2.18 2.62 3.03
CA TRP A 142 0.97 3.43 3.21
C TRP A 142 -0.06 2.61 4.00
N HIS A 143 -0.58 3.17 5.08
CA HIS A 143 -1.54 2.48 5.95
C HIS A 143 -2.89 3.21 5.96
N PRO A 144 -4.01 2.51 5.72
CA PRO A 144 -5.34 3.10 5.76
C PRO A 144 -5.82 3.31 7.20
N PHE A 145 -6.41 4.47 7.47
CA PHE A 145 -7.09 4.79 8.72
C PHE A 145 -8.39 5.52 8.45
N THR A 146 -9.44 5.13 9.16
CA THR A 146 -10.74 5.80 9.10
C THR A 146 -10.65 7.18 9.76
N VAL A 147 -11.21 8.17 9.08
CA VAL A 147 -11.32 9.54 9.59
C VAL A 147 -12.34 9.57 10.73
N THR A 148 -11.95 10.18 11.85
CA THR A 148 -12.79 10.31 13.04
C THR A 148 -13.38 11.71 13.21
N SER A 149 -12.82 12.72 12.53
CA SER A 149 -13.30 14.10 12.51
C SER A 149 -14.53 14.28 11.61
N ASN A 150 -15.38 15.26 11.92
CA ASN A 150 -16.52 15.61 11.07
C ASN A 150 -16.18 16.78 10.14
N SER A 151 -16.26 16.55 8.83
CA SER A 151 -15.89 17.56 7.83
C SER A 151 -16.72 18.84 7.87
N ASN A 152 -17.93 18.83 8.44
CA ASN A 152 -18.85 19.97 8.51
C ASN A 152 -18.74 20.75 9.83
N LEU A 153 -18.21 20.14 10.88
CA LEU A 153 -17.99 20.80 12.17
C LEU A 153 -16.56 21.31 12.33
N GLU A 154 -15.61 20.66 11.66
CA GLU A 154 -14.18 20.86 11.85
C GLU A 154 -13.56 21.25 10.51
N ASP A 155 -13.67 22.53 10.14
CA ASP A 155 -13.30 23.04 8.81
C ASP A 155 -11.79 23.10 8.53
N ASP A 156 -10.95 23.10 9.58
CA ASP A 156 -9.50 23.29 9.50
C ASP A 156 -8.67 22.06 9.92
N LYS A 157 -9.33 21.00 10.41
CA LYS A 157 -8.65 19.78 10.88
C LYS A 157 -9.26 18.49 10.34
N LEU A 158 -8.40 17.48 10.22
CA LEU A 158 -8.75 16.10 9.90
C LEU A 158 -8.09 15.18 10.94
N SER A 159 -8.90 14.41 11.65
CA SER A 159 -8.46 13.57 12.76
C SER A 159 -8.56 12.10 12.40
N VAL A 160 -7.58 11.33 12.85
CA VAL A 160 -7.58 9.86 12.77
C VAL A 160 -7.14 9.27 14.08
N VAL A 161 -7.60 8.05 14.35
CA VAL A 161 -7.19 7.27 15.53
C VAL A 161 -6.47 6.01 15.08
N VAL A 162 -5.23 5.84 15.53
CA VAL A 162 -4.30 4.79 15.12
C VAL A 162 -3.98 3.89 16.31
N LYS A 163 -4.31 2.60 16.22
CA LYS A 163 -3.96 1.59 17.22
C LYS A 163 -2.57 0.98 16.95
N GLY A 164 -1.73 0.92 17.99
CA GLY A 164 -0.37 0.38 17.96
C GLY A 164 -0.29 -1.15 17.93
N ASP A 165 -0.91 -1.82 16.95
CA ASP A 165 -0.89 -3.30 16.87
C ASP A 165 0.22 -3.87 15.96
N GLY A 166 0.51 -3.21 14.83
CA GLY A 166 1.51 -3.62 13.85
C GLY A 166 2.91 -3.08 14.11
N SER A 167 3.92 -3.61 13.40
CA SER A 167 5.31 -3.11 13.53
C SER A 167 5.41 -1.62 13.20
N TRP A 168 4.73 -1.18 12.13
CA TRP A 168 4.71 0.22 11.71
C TRP A 168 3.98 1.11 12.73
N THR A 169 2.78 0.74 13.19
CA THR A 169 2.01 1.56 14.14
C THR A 169 2.65 1.59 15.53
N LYS A 170 3.32 0.52 15.97
CA LYS A 170 4.13 0.51 17.20
C LYS A 170 5.33 1.46 17.10
N LYS A 171 6.07 1.44 15.97
CA LYS A 171 7.16 2.39 15.71
C LYS A 171 6.65 3.84 15.77
N LEU A 172 5.48 4.11 15.19
CA LEU A 172 4.83 5.43 15.26
C LEU A 172 4.46 5.82 16.70
N TYR A 173 3.86 4.89 17.45
CA TYR A 173 3.53 5.08 18.86
C TYR A 173 4.76 5.42 19.71
N HIS A 174 5.84 4.65 19.58
CA HIS A 174 7.08 4.91 20.33
C HIS A 174 7.73 6.25 19.95
N MET A 175 7.67 6.63 18.68
CA MET A 175 8.19 7.91 18.21
C MET A 175 7.44 9.11 18.80
N LEU A 176 6.11 9.02 18.91
CA LEU A 176 5.26 10.12 19.40
C LEU A 176 5.07 10.13 20.92
N SER A 177 5.30 9.00 21.60
CA SER A 177 5.24 8.91 23.07
C SER A 177 6.54 9.35 23.77
N SER A 178 7.66 9.40 23.05
CA SER A 178 8.96 9.77 23.62
C SER A 178 9.01 11.30 23.87
N PRO A 179 9.22 11.76 25.13
CA PRO A 179 9.18 13.19 25.50
C PRO A 179 10.30 14.07 24.92
N THR A 180 11.28 13.47 24.24
CA THR A 180 12.63 14.04 24.15
C THR A 180 12.91 14.90 22.92
N ASN A 181 11.94 15.22 22.05
CA ASN A 181 12.23 16.10 20.91
C ASN A 181 10.98 16.89 20.50
N ASN A 182 11.20 18.12 20.00
CA ASN A 182 10.26 18.90 19.16
C ASN A 182 9.94 18.16 17.83
N SER A 183 9.70 16.85 17.88
CA SER A 183 9.53 15.92 16.76
C SER A 183 8.24 16.18 16.01
N LEU A 184 7.20 16.72 16.66
CA LEU A 184 5.95 17.12 16.02
C LEU A 184 6.18 18.10 14.85
N HIS A 185 7.04 19.11 15.04
CA HIS A 185 7.33 20.09 13.99
C HIS A 185 8.20 19.54 12.85
N ARG A 186 8.87 18.40 13.06
CA ARG A 186 9.76 17.77 12.07
C ARG A 186 9.15 16.50 11.46
N LEU A 187 8.02 16.02 11.98
CA LEU A 187 7.41 14.81 11.46
C LEU A 187 6.72 15.12 10.14
N GLU A 188 7.43 14.82 9.05
CA GLU A 188 6.83 14.81 7.73
C GLU A 188 5.85 13.63 7.64
N VAL A 189 4.61 13.96 7.32
CA VAL A 189 3.54 12.98 7.09
C VAL A 189 2.94 13.26 5.73
N SER A 190 2.92 12.24 4.88
CA SER A 190 2.24 12.29 3.60
C SER A 190 0.88 11.61 3.76
N VAL A 191 -0.17 12.24 3.24
CA VAL A 191 -1.56 11.77 3.37
C VAL A 191 -2.19 11.68 1.99
N GLU A 192 -2.83 10.56 1.71
CA GLU A 192 -3.55 10.28 0.47
C GLU A 192 -5.05 10.07 0.80
N GLY A 193 -5.94 10.67 0.02
CA GLY A 193 -7.39 10.68 0.24
C GLY A 193 -7.91 12.05 0.68
N PRO A 194 -9.04 12.14 1.42
CA PRO A 194 -9.87 11.04 1.93
C PRO A 194 -10.67 10.30 0.84
N TYR A 195 -10.77 8.98 0.98
CA TYR A 195 -11.58 8.09 0.16
C TYR A 195 -12.80 7.65 0.94
N GLY A 196 -14.00 7.95 0.45
CA GLY A 196 -15.23 7.60 1.14
C GLY A 196 -16.37 7.32 0.17
N PRO A 197 -17.54 6.91 0.71
CA PRO A 197 -18.73 6.75 -0.10
C PRO A 197 -19.13 8.09 -0.74
N ALA A 198 -19.68 8.05 -1.95
CA ALA A 198 -20.11 9.25 -2.68
C ALA A 198 -21.26 9.99 -1.99
N SER A 199 -22.17 9.24 -1.34
CA SER A 199 -23.26 9.76 -0.54
C SER A 199 -23.38 8.97 0.76
N THR A 200 -24.01 9.60 1.75
CA THR A 200 -24.39 8.93 2.99
C THR A 200 -25.90 8.86 3.09
N ASP A 201 -26.44 7.70 2.73
CA ASP A 201 -27.89 7.46 2.68
C ASP A 201 -28.51 7.21 4.07
N PHE A 202 -27.72 7.24 5.14
CA PHE A 202 -28.23 6.97 6.49
C PHE A 202 -29.24 8.03 6.98
N PHE A 203 -29.23 9.23 6.41
CA PHE A 203 -30.22 10.27 6.70
C PHE A 203 -31.60 9.99 6.08
N ARG A 204 -31.74 8.97 5.23
CA ARG A 204 -33.02 8.58 4.62
C ARG A 204 -33.91 7.76 5.56
N PHE A 205 -33.36 7.31 6.69
CA PHE A 205 -34.05 6.45 7.64
C PHE A 205 -34.29 7.21 8.95
N ASP A 206 -35.47 7.05 9.54
CA ASP A 206 -35.83 7.68 10.82
C ASP A 206 -35.09 7.06 12.02
N THR A 207 -34.54 5.86 11.85
CA THR A 207 -33.83 5.12 12.92
C THR A 207 -32.60 4.43 12.35
N LEU A 208 -31.47 4.60 13.03
CA LEU A 208 -30.19 3.96 12.72
C LEU A 208 -29.81 3.05 13.89
N VAL A 209 -29.53 1.78 13.58
CA VAL A 209 -28.96 0.83 14.55
C VAL A 209 -27.48 0.66 14.21
N MET A 210 -26.61 1.06 15.14
CA MET A 210 -25.15 1.01 15.00
C MET A 210 -24.55 -0.07 15.90
#